data_AF-A0AA44ZRW6-F1
#
_entry.id   AF-A0AA44ZRW6-F1
#
_cell.length_a   1.000
_cell.length_b   1.000
_cell.length_c   1.000
_cell.angle_alpha   90.00
_cell.angle_beta   90.00
_cell.angle_gamma   90.00
#
_symmetry.space_group_name_H-M   'P 1'
#
loop_
_entity.id
_entity.type
_entity.pdbx_description
1 polymer ?
#
loop_
_entity_poly.entity_id
_entity_poly.type
_entity_poly.pdbx_seq_one_letter_code
_entity_poly.pdbx_strand_id
1 'polypeptide(L)'
;MRAPDTGDRADRDAGPRSPAPGPPAPPPAPGGRQRLHESAAPPPAGPPGAPGPVLSPPAPPVPEGRPVDRPGEPAAVAPAGPWPTVRPPSLRAVVIGRVAAGVAAAWFGVVYSITTDVHARADHLLAAIVVGGLLSLLGVVLLWLSASRIPVRVAPSRGPDMGLVRDRAAARKVLRSGGTPDGEQRRLIAVDVLADARLPQVAGAVFALLGPLVMAAVNASGPLGWAGPLTAGLIVVVLVLVGWRTWAAHALHRLADRRHTVPRYEESGAPWRPWP
;
A
#
# COMPACT_ATOMS: atom_id res chain seq x y z
N MET A 1 8.30 -28.79 -60.72
CA MET A 1 9.65 -28.19 -60.86
C MET A 1 10.37 -28.31 -59.52
N ARG A 2 11.71 -28.34 -59.51
CA ARG A 2 12.50 -28.57 -58.27
C ARG A 2 12.52 -27.34 -57.37
N ALA A 3 12.66 -27.55 -56.07
CA ALA A 3 13.14 -26.52 -55.14
C ALA A 3 14.66 -26.29 -55.33
N PRO A 4 15.16 -25.10 -54.99
CA PRO A 4 16.49 -24.92 -54.43
C PRO A 4 16.39 -24.70 -52.91
N ASP A 5 17.23 -25.44 -52.19
CA ASP A 5 17.47 -25.31 -50.75
C ASP A 5 18.78 -24.51 -50.52
N THR A 6 19.18 -24.35 -49.26
CA THR A 6 20.44 -23.84 -48.73
C THR A 6 20.56 -22.32 -48.54
N GLY A 7 20.60 -21.93 -47.26
CA GLY A 7 20.85 -20.56 -46.79
C GLY A 7 21.10 -20.46 -45.29
N ASP A 8 21.50 -21.58 -44.65
CA ASP A 8 21.79 -21.62 -43.21
C ASP A 8 23.07 -20.83 -42.89
N ARG A 9 22.93 -19.81 -42.05
CA ARG A 9 24.01 -19.26 -41.23
C ARG A 9 23.47 -18.91 -39.85
N ALA A 10 23.67 -19.82 -38.91
CA ALA A 10 23.54 -19.56 -37.50
C ALA A 10 24.65 -18.60 -37.01
N ASP A 11 24.27 -17.43 -36.51
CA ASP A 11 25.09 -16.68 -35.54
C ASP A 11 24.70 -17.14 -34.12
N ARG A 12 25.20 -18.33 -33.75
CA ARG A 12 25.46 -18.64 -32.34
C ARG A 12 26.83 -18.07 -32.02
N ASP A 13 26.88 -16.93 -31.34
CA ASP A 13 27.78 -16.67 -30.22
C ASP A 13 27.57 -15.26 -29.64
N ALA A 14 26.66 -15.19 -28.67
CA ALA A 14 26.54 -14.05 -27.77
C ALA A 14 26.52 -14.58 -26.33
N GLY A 15 27.70 -14.90 -25.81
CA GLY A 15 27.89 -15.22 -24.40
C GLY A 15 27.44 -14.06 -23.48
N PRO A 16 27.28 -14.32 -22.17
CA PRO A 16 26.75 -13.33 -21.24
C PRO A 16 27.63 -12.07 -21.23
N ARG A 17 27.05 -10.95 -21.68
CA ARG A 17 27.70 -9.63 -21.65
C ARG A 17 27.96 -9.26 -20.19
N SER A 18 29.22 -9.06 -19.83
CA SER A 18 29.61 -8.53 -18.53
C SER A 18 28.86 -7.22 -18.23
N PRO A 19 28.34 -7.02 -17.02
CA PRO A 19 27.71 -5.76 -16.66
C PRO A 19 28.73 -4.63 -16.73
N ALA A 20 28.32 -3.47 -17.28
CA ALA A 20 29.15 -2.29 -17.36
C ALA A 20 29.57 -1.80 -15.95
N PRO A 21 30.76 -1.21 -15.79
CA PRO A 21 31.17 -0.62 -14.52
C PRO A 21 30.16 0.42 -14.04
N GLY A 22 29.70 0.27 -12.79
CA GLY A 22 28.84 1.27 -12.16
C GLY A 22 29.57 2.60 -11.92
N PRO A 23 28.84 3.72 -11.76
CA PRO A 23 29.44 5.01 -11.43
C PRO A 23 30.19 4.95 -10.08
N PRO A 24 31.26 5.72 -9.90
CA PRO A 24 32.09 5.67 -8.69
C PRO A 24 31.31 6.07 -7.44
N ALA A 25 31.68 5.46 -6.31
CA ALA A 25 31.04 5.70 -5.01
C ALA A 25 31.24 7.17 -4.54
N PRO A 26 30.25 7.76 -3.83
CA PRO A 26 30.41 9.08 -3.24
C PRO A 26 31.50 9.09 -2.16
N PRO A 27 32.21 10.22 -1.97
CA PRO A 27 33.31 10.30 -1.01
C PRO A 27 32.82 10.22 0.45
N PRO A 28 33.65 9.70 1.38
CA PRO A 28 33.33 9.69 2.80
C PRO A 28 33.25 11.11 3.37
N ALA A 29 32.30 11.34 4.27
CA ALA A 29 32.10 12.65 4.90
C ALA A 29 33.29 13.03 5.82
N PRO A 30 33.81 14.27 5.74
CA PRO A 30 34.95 14.70 6.55
C PRO A 30 34.53 15.26 7.92
N GLY A 31 35.23 14.82 8.98
CA GLY A 31 35.18 15.42 10.33
C GLY A 31 33.98 14.97 11.19
N GLY A 32 34.14 14.37 12.38
CA GLY A 32 35.35 14.17 13.18
C GLY A 32 35.58 15.29 14.19
N ARG A 33 35.15 15.09 15.44
CA ARG A 33 35.70 15.79 16.61
C ARG A 33 35.86 14.85 17.79
N GLN A 34 37.13 14.53 18.06
CA GLN A 34 37.57 13.78 19.24
C GLN A 34 37.32 14.59 20.51
N ARG A 35 37.12 13.90 21.63
CA ARG A 35 37.77 14.26 22.91
C ARG A 35 38.29 12.99 23.58
N LEU A 36 39.59 12.75 23.37
CA LEU A 36 40.40 12.04 24.35
C LEU A 36 40.86 13.07 25.38
N HIS A 37 40.76 12.74 26.67
CA HIS A 37 41.73 13.16 27.67
C HIS A 37 41.92 12.02 28.65
N GLU A 38 43.16 11.83 29.07
CA GLU A 38 43.70 10.62 29.69
C GLU A 38 44.55 11.01 30.91
N SER A 39 44.67 10.10 31.89
CA SER A 39 45.57 10.13 33.07
C SER A 39 45.30 11.23 34.13
N ALA A 40 45.34 10.98 35.44
CA ALA A 40 46.21 10.06 36.20
C ALA A 40 45.60 9.58 37.56
N ALA A 41 46.27 8.62 38.21
CA ALA A 41 46.00 8.02 39.54
C ALA A 41 47.36 7.92 40.32
N PRO A 42 47.59 7.21 41.47
CA PRO A 42 46.75 6.22 42.21
C PRO A 42 46.84 6.35 43.79
N PRO A 43 47.06 5.31 44.66
CA PRO A 43 46.16 4.98 45.80
C PRO A 43 46.92 4.91 47.17
N PRO A 44 46.50 4.18 48.25
CA PRO A 44 46.33 2.70 48.34
C PRO A 44 45.01 2.32 49.12
N ALA A 45 44.73 1.15 49.71
CA ALA A 45 45.40 -0.15 49.93
C ALA A 45 44.34 -1.29 50.13
N GLY A 46 44.76 -2.56 50.22
CA GLY A 46 43.95 -3.68 50.78
C GLY A 46 43.94 -5.00 49.97
N PRO A 47 44.76 -6.03 50.32
CA PRO A 47 44.90 -7.30 49.58
C PRO A 47 44.40 -8.54 50.39
N PRO A 48 44.57 -9.78 49.92
CA PRO A 48 44.30 -10.34 48.58
C PRO A 48 43.40 -11.60 48.64
N GLY A 49 42.85 -12.07 47.51
CA GLY A 49 42.15 -13.35 47.47
C GLY A 49 41.84 -13.87 46.06
N ALA A 50 42.52 -14.94 45.65
CA ALA A 50 42.25 -15.71 44.43
C ALA A 50 42.87 -17.12 44.55
N PRO A 51 42.46 -18.13 43.76
CA PRO A 51 41.24 -18.25 42.96
C PRO A 51 40.40 -19.50 43.34
N GLY A 52 39.09 -19.46 43.07
CA GLY A 52 38.22 -20.65 43.06
C GLY A 52 37.68 -20.89 41.64
N PRO A 53 37.70 -22.13 41.11
CA PRO A 53 37.16 -22.41 39.78
C PRO A 53 35.63 -22.34 39.83
N VAL A 54 35.05 -21.25 39.33
CA VAL A 54 33.61 -21.15 39.12
C VAL A 54 33.24 -22.05 37.95
N LEU A 55 32.64 -23.20 38.25
CA LEU A 55 32.09 -24.11 37.26
C LEU A 55 31.08 -23.36 36.39
N SER A 56 31.27 -23.40 35.07
CA SER A 56 30.27 -22.93 34.12
C SER A 56 28.93 -23.65 34.39
N PRO A 57 27.79 -22.94 34.42
CA PRO A 57 26.50 -23.60 34.53
C PRO A 57 26.30 -24.57 33.35
N PRO A 58 25.71 -25.76 33.57
CA PRO A 58 25.51 -26.72 32.50
C PRO A 58 24.65 -26.12 31.39
N ALA A 59 25.05 -26.35 30.14
CA ALA A 59 24.28 -25.91 28.99
C ALA A 59 22.85 -26.49 29.03
N PRO A 60 21.82 -25.74 28.60
CA PRO A 60 20.47 -26.26 28.55
C PRO A 60 20.41 -27.49 27.62
N PRO A 61 19.61 -28.51 27.95
CA PRO A 61 19.55 -29.74 27.17
C PRO A 61 19.10 -29.45 25.73
N VAL A 62 19.85 -29.98 24.78
CA VAL A 62 19.47 -29.97 23.36
C VAL A 62 18.17 -30.76 23.21
N PRO A 63 17.12 -30.22 22.56
CA PRO A 63 15.91 -31.00 22.30
C PRO A 63 16.22 -32.10 21.28
N GLU A 64 16.33 -33.34 21.75
CA GLU A 64 16.40 -34.51 20.88
C GLU A 64 15.09 -34.68 20.10
N GLY A 65 15.21 -35.12 18.84
CA GLY A 65 14.12 -35.75 18.09
C GLY A 65 12.94 -34.87 17.68
N ARG A 66 13.07 -34.18 16.54
CA ARG A 66 11.89 -34.06 15.65
C ARG A 66 11.67 -35.41 14.97
N PRO A 67 10.47 -36.00 15.04
CA PRO A 67 10.20 -37.22 14.30
C PRO A 67 10.14 -36.93 12.79
N VAL A 68 10.96 -37.68 12.05
CA VAL A 68 10.78 -38.23 10.70
C VAL A 68 9.86 -37.47 9.74
N ASP A 69 10.43 -37.11 8.58
CA ASP A 69 9.73 -36.58 7.41
C ASP A 69 8.38 -37.27 7.14
N ARG A 70 7.31 -36.47 7.00
CA ARG A 70 6.18 -36.89 6.17
C ARG A 70 6.57 -36.67 4.71
N PRO A 71 6.68 -37.71 3.87
CA PRO A 71 6.84 -37.52 2.44
C PRO A 71 5.54 -36.94 1.88
N GLY A 72 5.54 -35.64 1.55
CA GLY A 72 4.40 -34.99 0.89
C GLY A 72 3.88 -33.69 1.53
N GLU A 73 4.34 -33.27 2.71
CA GLU A 73 4.15 -31.87 3.10
C GLU A 73 5.12 -31.01 2.28
N PRO A 74 4.64 -30.12 1.38
CA PRO A 74 5.52 -29.26 0.61
C PRO A 74 6.29 -28.37 1.59
N ALA A 75 7.63 -28.42 1.51
CA ALA A 75 8.51 -27.71 2.43
C ALA A 75 8.04 -26.27 2.61
N ALA A 76 7.70 -25.90 3.84
CA ALA A 76 7.12 -24.60 4.15
C ALA A 76 8.14 -23.50 3.80
N VAL A 77 7.99 -22.89 2.63
CA VAL A 77 8.86 -21.82 2.15
C VAL A 77 8.85 -20.71 3.18
N ALA A 78 9.97 -20.54 3.87
CA ALA A 78 10.15 -19.48 4.85
C ALA A 78 9.99 -18.14 4.11
N PRO A 79 9.14 -17.21 4.60
CA PRO A 79 8.92 -15.96 3.92
C PRO A 79 10.22 -15.15 3.84
N ALA A 80 10.44 -14.51 2.68
CA ALA A 80 11.69 -13.83 2.33
C ALA A 80 11.94 -12.53 3.12
N GLY A 81 10.99 -12.12 3.97
CA GLY A 81 11.13 -10.95 4.82
C GLY A 81 10.07 -10.88 5.92
N PRO A 82 10.06 -9.81 6.73
CA PRO A 82 9.14 -9.67 7.86
C PRO A 82 7.67 -9.62 7.41
N TRP A 83 6.78 -10.02 8.31
CA TRP A 83 5.33 -9.91 8.11
C TRP A 83 4.88 -8.44 8.13
N PRO A 84 3.93 -8.00 7.27
CA PRO A 84 3.53 -6.61 7.23
C PRO A 84 2.75 -6.17 8.48
N THR A 85 3.18 -5.08 9.10
CA THR A 85 2.58 -4.50 10.30
C THR A 85 2.15 -3.05 10.09
N VAL A 86 1.22 -2.63 10.95
CA VAL A 86 0.46 -1.41 10.79
C VAL A 86 0.37 -0.65 12.12
N ARG A 87 0.54 0.67 12.11
CA ARG A 87 0.24 1.51 13.29
C ARG A 87 -1.14 2.16 13.20
N PRO A 88 -1.89 2.27 14.32
CA PRO A 88 -3.21 2.89 14.34
C PRO A 88 -3.19 4.37 13.91
N PRO A 89 -4.33 4.92 13.47
CA PRO A 89 -4.48 6.34 13.15
C PRO A 89 -4.14 7.21 14.37
N SER A 90 -3.39 8.29 14.15
CA SER A 90 -3.18 9.31 15.18
C SER A 90 -4.38 10.26 15.24
N LEU A 91 -4.70 10.76 16.43
CA LEU A 91 -5.83 11.69 16.62
C LEU A 91 -5.78 12.89 15.66
N ARG A 92 -4.57 13.43 15.40
CA ARG A 92 -4.35 14.50 14.41
C ARG A 92 -4.78 14.10 13.01
N ALA A 93 -4.47 12.89 12.55
CA ALA A 93 -4.88 12.39 11.24
C ALA A 93 -6.41 12.23 11.13
N VAL A 94 -7.06 11.75 12.20
CA VAL A 94 -8.53 11.66 12.25
C VAL A 94 -9.18 13.04 12.14
N VAL A 95 -8.68 14.02 12.90
CA VAL A 95 -9.19 15.40 12.87
C VAL A 95 -9.01 16.01 11.49
N ILE A 96 -7.82 15.91 10.88
CA ILE A 96 -7.55 16.42 9.52
C ILE A 96 -8.49 15.76 8.50
N GLY A 97 -8.71 14.45 8.57
CA GLY A 97 -9.64 13.74 7.67
C GLY A 97 -11.09 14.21 7.80
N ARG A 98 -11.56 14.49 9.02
CA ARG A 98 -12.91 15.05 9.28
C ARG A 98 -13.04 16.50 8.81
N VAL A 99 -12.02 17.32 9.04
CA VAL A 99 -11.98 18.70 8.51
C VAL A 99 -12.01 18.69 6.98
N ALA A 100 -11.25 17.82 6.32
CA ALA A 100 -11.29 17.66 4.86
C ALA A 100 -12.68 17.26 4.34
N ALA A 101 -13.38 16.36 5.04
CA ALA A 101 -14.77 16.02 4.70
C ALA A 101 -15.73 17.22 4.86
N GLY A 102 -15.56 18.04 5.91
CA GLY A 102 -16.33 19.27 6.10
C GLY A 102 -16.06 20.34 5.04
N VAL A 103 -14.79 20.54 4.67
CA VAL A 103 -14.39 21.43 3.56
C VAL A 103 -14.97 20.94 2.23
N ALA A 104 -15.01 19.63 1.99
CA ALA A 104 -15.62 19.07 0.79
C ALA A 104 -17.16 19.23 0.75
N ALA A 105 -17.84 19.14 1.89
CA ALA A 105 -19.26 19.46 1.98
C ALA A 105 -19.54 20.96 1.73
N ALA A 106 -18.68 21.85 2.23
CA ALA A 106 -18.77 23.29 1.93
C ALA A 106 -18.49 23.57 0.43
N TRP A 107 -17.50 22.90 -0.17
CA TRP A 107 -17.22 22.97 -1.61
C TRP A 107 -18.43 22.57 -2.46
N PHE A 108 -19.11 21.47 -2.10
CA PHE A 108 -20.37 21.10 -2.73
C PHE A 108 -21.41 22.23 -2.64
N GLY A 109 -21.60 22.83 -1.45
CA GLY A 109 -22.54 23.95 -1.26
C GLY A 109 -22.23 25.17 -2.12
N VAL A 110 -20.95 25.53 -2.29
CA VAL A 110 -20.50 26.62 -3.17
C VAL A 110 -20.84 26.32 -4.63
N VAL A 111 -20.49 25.13 -5.13
CA VAL A 111 -20.76 24.76 -6.53
C VAL A 111 -22.27 24.65 -6.78
N TYR A 112 -23.02 24.08 -5.84
CA TYR A 112 -24.48 24.00 -5.89
C TYR A 112 -25.11 25.39 -5.97
N SER A 113 -24.69 26.33 -5.11
CA SER A 113 -25.19 27.73 -5.14
C SER A 113 -24.93 28.40 -6.49
N ILE A 114 -23.74 28.27 -7.06
CA ILE A 114 -23.40 28.89 -8.36
C ILE A 114 -24.17 28.23 -9.52
N THR A 115 -24.44 26.92 -9.44
CA THR A 115 -25.08 26.17 -10.53
C THR A 115 -26.61 26.19 -10.52
N THR A 116 -27.24 26.54 -9.39
CA THR A 116 -28.71 26.52 -9.24
C THR A 116 -29.40 27.88 -9.28
N ASP A 117 -28.64 28.98 -9.27
CA ASP A 117 -29.17 30.36 -9.41
C ASP A 117 -29.86 30.59 -10.77
N VAL A 118 -29.43 29.83 -11.79
CA VAL A 118 -30.08 29.81 -13.12
C VAL A 118 -31.26 28.84 -13.09
N HIS A 119 -32.48 29.35 -13.35
CA HIS A 119 -33.73 28.57 -13.36
C HIS A 119 -33.67 27.33 -14.28
N ALA A 120 -33.34 26.18 -13.71
CA ALA A 120 -33.15 24.92 -14.43
C ALA A 120 -34.48 24.33 -14.94
N ARG A 121 -34.92 24.77 -16.13
CA ARG A 121 -36.09 24.23 -16.85
C ARG A 121 -35.80 22.99 -17.71
N ALA A 122 -34.64 22.36 -17.57
CA ALA A 122 -34.22 21.25 -18.44
C ALA A 122 -33.78 20.03 -17.61
N ASP A 123 -34.37 18.87 -17.93
CA ASP A 123 -34.24 17.62 -17.15
C ASP A 123 -32.79 17.15 -16.96
N HIS A 124 -31.92 17.43 -17.94
CA HIS A 124 -30.52 17.04 -17.89
C HIS A 124 -29.70 17.83 -16.85
N LEU A 125 -30.10 19.07 -16.51
CA LEU A 125 -29.49 19.83 -15.41
C LEU A 125 -29.90 19.25 -14.05
N LEU A 126 -31.17 18.89 -13.88
CA LEU A 126 -31.65 18.18 -12.69
C LEU A 126 -30.94 16.84 -12.51
N ALA A 127 -30.77 16.07 -13.60
CA ALA A 127 -30.00 14.82 -13.57
C ALA A 127 -28.53 15.05 -13.16
N ALA A 128 -27.87 16.10 -13.68
CA ALA A 128 -26.50 16.44 -13.29
C ALA A 128 -26.39 16.83 -11.81
N ILE A 129 -27.37 17.58 -11.28
CA ILE A 129 -27.44 17.95 -9.85
C ILE A 129 -27.63 16.72 -8.96
N VAL A 130 -28.53 15.79 -9.32
CA VAL A 130 -28.72 14.55 -8.55
C VAL A 130 -27.47 13.67 -8.60
N VAL A 131 -26.90 13.44 -9.79
CA VAL A 131 -25.72 12.58 -9.96
C VAL A 131 -24.50 13.17 -9.26
N GLY A 132 -24.19 14.45 -9.48
CA GLY A 132 -23.06 15.12 -8.83
C GLY A 132 -23.20 15.18 -7.31
N GLY A 133 -24.43 15.32 -6.80
CA GLY A 133 -24.74 15.34 -5.37
C GLY A 133 -24.52 14.00 -4.70
N LEU A 134 -25.03 12.92 -5.32
CA LEU A 134 -24.80 11.55 -4.84
C LEU A 134 -23.31 11.18 -4.86
N LEU A 135 -22.58 11.56 -5.91
CA LEU A 135 -21.13 11.32 -6.03
C LEU A 135 -20.34 12.12 -4.96
N SER A 136 -20.68 13.38 -4.74
CA SER A 136 -20.05 14.21 -3.72
C SER A 136 -20.34 13.69 -2.31
N LEU A 137 -21.60 13.37 -2.00
CA LEU A 137 -22.02 12.80 -0.73
C LEU A 137 -21.30 11.48 -0.43
N LEU A 138 -21.21 10.59 -1.42
CA LEU A 138 -20.45 9.35 -1.32
C LEU A 138 -18.98 9.63 -0.97
N GLY A 139 -18.35 10.61 -1.63
CA GLY A 139 -16.99 11.03 -1.34
C GLY A 139 -16.79 11.56 0.09
N VAL A 140 -17.68 12.45 0.55
CA VAL A 140 -17.69 13.02 1.90
C VAL A 140 -17.85 11.92 2.96
N VAL A 141 -18.79 10.99 2.77
CA VAL A 141 -18.99 9.85 3.67
C VAL A 141 -17.77 8.93 3.69
N LEU A 142 -17.14 8.66 2.54
CA LEU A 142 -15.93 7.84 2.47
C LEU A 142 -14.74 8.50 3.18
N LEU A 143 -14.56 9.82 3.03
CA LEU A 143 -13.56 10.60 3.79
C LEU A 143 -13.82 10.51 5.30
N TRP A 144 -15.06 10.74 5.72
CA TRP A 144 -15.44 10.73 7.14
C TRP A 144 -15.22 9.36 7.80
N LEU A 145 -15.62 8.28 7.12
CA LEU A 145 -15.49 6.90 7.62
C LEU A 145 -14.07 6.33 7.51
N SER A 146 -13.25 6.84 6.57
CA SER A 146 -11.85 6.41 6.43
C SER A 146 -10.92 7.15 7.40
N ALA A 147 -11.24 8.39 7.79
CA ALA A 147 -10.42 9.22 8.69
C ALA A 147 -9.97 8.49 9.97
N SER A 148 -10.83 7.63 10.55
CA SER A 148 -10.54 6.85 11.76
C SER A 148 -10.00 5.43 11.51
N ARG A 149 -9.60 5.08 10.28
CA ARG A 149 -9.16 3.72 9.89
C ARG A 149 -7.82 3.68 9.12
N ILE A 150 -7.35 4.82 8.64
CA ILE A 150 -6.12 4.92 7.83
C ILE A 150 -4.87 4.83 8.72
N PRO A 151 -3.89 3.97 8.40
CA PRO A 151 -2.70 3.83 9.21
C PRO A 151 -1.68 4.95 9.01
N VAL A 152 -1.05 5.37 10.12
CA VAL A 152 0.00 6.41 10.11
C VAL A 152 1.32 5.84 9.56
N ARG A 153 1.68 4.62 9.96
CA ARG A 153 2.87 3.91 9.52
C ARG A 153 2.54 2.51 9.03
N VAL A 154 3.34 2.08 8.07
CA VAL A 154 3.23 0.87 7.27
C VAL A 154 4.62 0.27 7.22
N ALA A 155 4.75 -0.99 7.63
CA ALA A 155 5.97 -1.78 7.49
C ALA A 155 5.67 -3.09 6.74
N PRO A 156 6.57 -3.62 5.89
CA PRO A 156 7.81 -2.99 5.45
C PRO A 156 7.55 -1.73 4.60
N SER A 157 8.53 -0.81 4.58
CA SER A 157 8.55 0.30 3.64
C SER A 157 8.70 -0.22 2.19
N ARG A 158 8.19 0.54 1.21
CA ARG A 158 8.33 0.18 -0.22
C ARG A 158 9.81 -0.02 -0.57
N GLY A 159 10.16 -1.21 -1.05
CA GLY A 159 11.53 -1.63 -1.34
C GLY A 159 11.57 -2.99 -2.07
N PRO A 160 12.75 -3.59 -2.26
CA PRO A 160 12.90 -4.87 -2.95
C PRO A 160 12.11 -6.01 -2.28
N ASP A 161 11.97 -5.95 -0.95
CA ASP A 161 11.28 -6.97 -0.14
C ASP A 161 9.77 -7.07 -0.41
N MET A 162 9.19 -6.18 -1.22
CA MET A 162 7.77 -6.18 -1.63
C MET A 162 7.44 -7.31 -2.63
N GLY A 163 8.43 -8.02 -3.16
CA GLY A 163 8.26 -9.08 -4.15
C GLY A 163 7.90 -8.57 -5.56
N LEU A 164 8.23 -9.38 -6.58
CA LEU A 164 8.01 -8.98 -7.97
C LEU A 164 6.50 -8.89 -8.28
N VAL A 165 6.15 -8.04 -9.25
CA VAL A 165 4.76 -7.86 -9.69
C VAL A 165 4.13 -9.17 -10.18
N ARG A 166 4.96 -10.05 -10.78
CA ARG A 166 4.56 -11.39 -11.26
C ARG A 166 4.18 -12.32 -10.11
N ASP A 167 4.97 -12.35 -9.05
CA ASP A 167 4.77 -13.25 -7.90
C ASP A 167 3.54 -12.82 -7.10
N ARG A 168 3.37 -11.51 -6.92
CA ARG A 168 2.15 -10.92 -6.36
C ARG A 168 0.91 -11.23 -7.22
N ALA A 169 1.04 -11.22 -8.55
CA ALA A 169 -0.05 -11.64 -9.43
C ALA A 169 -0.38 -13.14 -9.30
N ALA A 170 0.63 -14.01 -9.14
CA ALA A 170 0.44 -15.44 -8.89
C ALA A 170 -0.26 -15.68 -7.54
N ALA A 171 0.21 -15.07 -6.46
CA ALA A 171 -0.40 -15.15 -5.13
C ALA A 171 -1.88 -14.70 -5.14
N ARG A 172 -2.20 -13.58 -5.80
CA ARG A 172 -3.59 -13.13 -6.01
C ARG A 172 -4.42 -14.13 -6.82
N LYS A 173 -3.83 -14.83 -7.80
CA LYS A 173 -4.53 -15.86 -8.58
C LYS A 173 -4.89 -17.07 -7.70
N VAL A 174 -3.93 -17.56 -6.89
CA VAL A 174 -4.16 -18.67 -5.94
C VAL A 174 -5.24 -18.32 -4.91
N LEU A 175 -5.20 -17.10 -4.34
CA LEU A 175 -6.22 -16.65 -3.41
C LEU A 175 -7.63 -16.60 -4.05
N ARG A 176 -7.73 -16.09 -5.28
CA ARG A 176 -9.00 -15.99 -6.02
C ARG A 176 -9.55 -17.33 -6.48
N SER A 177 -8.69 -18.31 -6.79
CA SER A 177 -9.11 -19.67 -7.13
C SER A 177 -9.48 -20.52 -5.92
N GLY A 178 -9.48 -19.95 -4.70
CA GLY A 178 -9.81 -20.66 -3.47
C GLY A 178 -8.69 -21.57 -2.95
N GLY A 179 -7.49 -21.51 -3.52
CA GLY A 179 -6.33 -22.24 -3.04
C GLY A 179 -5.83 -21.75 -1.68
N THR A 180 -4.98 -22.56 -1.04
CA THR A 180 -4.26 -22.18 0.19
C THR A 180 -2.91 -21.55 -0.17
N PRO A 181 -2.74 -20.22 -0.08
CA PRO A 181 -1.43 -19.61 -0.31
C PRO A 181 -0.39 -20.10 0.72
N ASP A 182 0.86 -20.26 0.28
CA ASP A 182 2.02 -20.57 1.11
C ASP A 182 2.48 -19.37 1.97
N GLY A 183 3.53 -19.54 2.77
CA GLY A 183 4.03 -18.50 3.69
C GLY A 183 4.37 -17.17 3.00
N GLU A 184 5.06 -17.23 1.85
CA GLU A 184 5.46 -16.04 1.10
C GLU A 184 4.28 -15.45 0.32
N GLN A 185 3.44 -16.27 -0.32
CA GLN A 185 2.23 -15.80 -0.99
C GLN A 185 1.30 -15.05 -0.03
N ARG A 186 1.14 -15.54 1.21
CA ARG A 186 0.37 -14.84 2.27
C ARG A 186 0.98 -13.48 2.60
N ARG A 187 2.30 -13.41 2.73
CA ARG A 187 3.05 -12.16 2.98
C ARG A 187 2.88 -11.17 1.82
N LEU A 188 3.03 -11.64 0.58
CA LEU A 188 2.83 -10.84 -0.64
C LEU A 188 1.40 -10.31 -0.79
N ILE A 189 0.39 -11.10 -0.43
CA ILE A 189 -1.01 -10.65 -0.37
C ILE A 189 -1.18 -9.57 0.71
N ALA A 190 -0.61 -9.77 1.91
CA ALA A 190 -0.66 -8.77 2.98
C ALA A 190 0.00 -7.45 2.54
N VAL A 191 1.13 -7.51 1.82
CA VAL A 191 1.82 -6.35 1.23
C VAL A 191 0.94 -5.61 0.22
N ASP A 192 0.27 -6.30 -0.71
CA ASP A 192 -0.65 -5.66 -1.67
C ASP A 192 -1.85 -5.00 -0.98
N VAL A 193 -2.46 -5.69 0.00
CA VAL A 193 -3.57 -5.17 0.81
C VAL A 193 -3.15 -3.92 1.60
N LEU A 194 -1.89 -3.84 2.01
CA LEU A 194 -1.30 -2.71 2.72
C LEU A 194 -0.90 -1.55 1.78
N ALA A 195 -0.49 -1.85 0.55
CA ALA A 195 -0.25 -0.84 -0.48
C ALA A 195 -1.55 -0.09 -0.86
N ASP A 196 -2.69 -0.78 -0.79
CA ASP A 196 -4.04 -0.26 -1.04
C ASP A 196 -4.69 0.42 0.19
N ALA A 197 -3.99 0.52 1.34
CA ALA A 197 -4.50 1.05 2.61
C ALA A 197 -5.17 2.43 2.54
N ARG A 198 -4.67 3.30 1.65
CA ARG A 198 -5.16 4.69 1.50
C ARG A 198 -6.17 4.87 0.38
N LEU A 199 -6.48 3.83 -0.40
CA LEU A 199 -7.46 3.93 -1.48
C LEU A 199 -8.85 4.42 -1.05
N PRO A 200 -9.46 4.01 0.08
CA PRO A 200 -10.77 4.57 0.46
C PRO A 200 -10.70 6.07 0.75
N GLN A 201 -9.58 6.58 1.28
CA GLN A 201 -9.38 8.02 1.49
C GLN A 201 -9.22 8.76 0.16
N VAL A 202 -8.38 8.23 -0.74
CA VAL A 202 -8.11 8.84 -2.05
C VAL A 202 -9.38 8.83 -2.92
N ALA A 203 -10.10 7.71 -2.95
CA ALA A 203 -11.40 7.63 -3.62
C ALA A 203 -12.40 8.63 -3.01
N GLY A 204 -12.47 8.72 -1.68
CA GLY A 204 -13.31 9.71 -1.00
C GLY A 204 -13.00 11.15 -1.44
N ALA A 205 -11.72 11.53 -1.44
CA ALA A 205 -11.26 12.85 -1.89
C ALA A 205 -11.61 13.12 -3.35
N VAL A 206 -11.35 12.17 -4.25
CA VAL A 206 -11.63 12.33 -5.69
C VAL A 206 -13.13 12.45 -5.96
N PHE A 207 -13.97 11.62 -5.33
CA PHE A 207 -15.43 11.70 -5.43
C PHE A 207 -15.97 13.03 -4.88
N ALA A 208 -15.46 13.48 -3.73
CA ALA A 208 -15.92 14.71 -3.08
C ALA A 208 -15.49 15.98 -3.85
N LEU A 209 -14.33 15.96 -4.53
CA LEU A 209 -13.86 17.08 -5.35
C LEU A 209 -14.50 17.13 -6.73
N LEU A 210 -14.60 15.97 -7.42
CA LEU A 210 -15.09 15.90 -8.80
C LEU A 210 -16.61 15.75 -8.93
N GLY A 211 -17.30 15.19 -7.92
CA GLY A 211 -18.77 15.08 -7.91
C GLY A 211 -19.49 16.41 -8.17
N PRO A 212 -19.16 17.51 -7.46
CA PRO A 212 -19.72 18.83 -7.72
C PRO A 212 -19.40 19.34 -9.14
N LEU A 213 -18.22 19.04 -9.67
CA LEU A 213 -17.80 19.48 -11.02
C LEU A 213 -18.64 18.86 -12.15
N VAL A 214 -19.33 17.73 -11.91
CA VAL A 214 -20.31 17.19 -12.87
C VAL A 214 -21.43 18.23 -13.12
N MET A 215 -21.90 18.92 -12.07
CA MET A 215 -22.92 19.98 -12.21
C MET A 215 -22.36 21.19 -12.93
N ALA A 216 -21.20 21.67 -12.49
CA ALA A 216 -20.55 22.84 -13.05
C ALA A 216 -20.25 22.67 -14.54
N ALA A 217 -19.80 21.48 -14.96
CA ALA A 217 -19.53 21.16 -16.35
C ALA A 217 -20.79 21.18 -17.21
N VAL A 218 -21.91 20.58 -16.78
CA VAL A 218 -23.17 20.62 -17.57
C VAL A 218 -23.75 22.04 -17.61
N ASN A 219 -23.62 22.81 -16.55
CA ASN A 219 -24.10 24.21 -16.49
C ASN A 219 -23.21 25.19 -17.27
N ALA A 220 -21.93 24.87 -17.51
CA ALA A 220 -20.99 25.68 -18.26
C ALA A 220 -21.18 25.54 -19.78
N SER A 221 -22.35 25.93 -20.29
CA SER A 221 -22.68 26.02 -21.71
C SER A 221 -21.97 27.21 -22.38
N GLY A 222 -20.67 27.05 -22.64
CA GLY A 222 -19.92 27.93 -23.53
C GLY A 222 -20.38 27.82 -25.00
N PRO A 223 -19.70 28.50 -25.96
CA PRO A 223 -20.11 28.54 -27.37
C PRO A 223 -20.15 27.16 -28.06
N LEU A 224 -19.55 26.12 -27.47
CA LEU A 224 -19.75 24.72 -27.86
C LEU A 224 -20.66 24.02 -26.85
N GLY A 225 -21.98 24.04 -27.10
CA GLY A 225 -23.00 23.52 -26.17
C GLY A 225 -22.88 22.02 -25.81
N TRP A 226 -22.08 21.24 -26.54
CA TRP A 226 -21.80 19.83 -26.23
C TRP A 226 -20.59 19.62 -25.30
N ALA A 227 -19.74 20.63 -25.12
CA ALA A 227 -18.48 20.48 -24.36
C ALA A 227 -18.73 20.24 -22.86
N GLY A 228 -19.76 20.87 -22.29
CA GLY A 228 -20.17 20.69 -20.90
C GLY A 228 -20.62 19.25 -20.59
N PRO A 229 -21.65 18.72 -21.28
CA PRO A 229 -22.07 17.33 -21.15
C PRO A 229 -20.96 16.30 -21.40
N LEU A 230 -20.08 16.54 -22.38
CA LEU A 230 -18.95 15.64 -22.66
C LEU A 230 -17.93 15.63 -21.51
N THR A 231 -17.62 16.81 -20.95
CA THR A 231 -16.72 16.94 -19.79
C THR A 231 -17.31 16.27 -18.55
N ALA A 232 -18.61 16.45 -18.30
CA ALA A 232 -19.33 15.78 -17.23
C ALA A 232 -19.30 14.24 -17.39
N GLY A 233 -19.51 13.74 -18.61
CA GLY A 233 -19.39 12.32 -18.94
C GLY A 233 -17.98 11.77 -18.67
N LEU A 234 -16.92 12.51 -19.05
CA LEU A 234 -15.53 12.13 -18.78
C LEU A 234 -15.24 12.08 -17.26
N ILE A 235 -15.73 13.06 -16.49
CA ILE A 235 -15.61 13.06 -15.02
C ILE A 235 -16.28 11.81 -14.43
N VAL A 236 -17.50 11.47 -14.87
CA VAL A 236 -18.21 10.26 -14.42
C VAL A 236 -17.43 9.00 -14.78
N VAL A 237 -16.84 8.89 -15.97
CA VAL A 237 -15.98 7.75 -16.35
C VAL A 237 -14.77 7.62 -15.43
N VAL A 238 -14.08 8.73 -15.11
CA VAL A 238 -12.96 8.73 -14.14
C VAL A 238 -13.42 8.24 -12.77
N LEU A 239 -14.57 8.71 -12.28
CA LEU A 239 -15.13 8.30 -11.00
C LEU A 239 -15.53 6.82 -10.98
N VAL A 240 -16.11 6.29 -12.07
CA VAL A 240 -16.41 4.87 -12.23
C VAL A 240 -15.13 4.03 -12.18
N LEU A 241 -14.06 4.44 -12.86
CA LEU A 241 -12.77 3.74 -12.84
C LEU A 241 -12.13 3.74 -11.43
N VAL A 242 -12.20 4.86 -10.71
CA VAL A 242 -11.72 4.96 -9.32
C VAL A 242 -12.58 4.09 -8.38
N GLY A 243 -13.90 4.12 -8.54
CA GLY A 243 -14.82 3.26 -7.80
C GLY A 243 -14.55 1.78 -8.02
N TRP A 244 -14.35 1.36 -9.27
CA TRP A 244 -13.98 0.00 -9.65
C TRP A 244 -12.64 -0.44 -9.04
N ARG A 245 -11.60 0.40 -9.13
CA ARG A 245 -10.28 0.13 -8.53
C ARG A 245 -10.34 -0.02 -7.01
N THR A 246 -11.22 0.75 -6.37
CA THR A 246 -11.47 0.75 -4.92
C THR A 246 -12.24 -0.51 -4.51
N TRP A 247 -13.28 -0.88 -5.27
CA TRP A 247 -14.05 -2.11 -5.06
C TRP A 247 -13.19 -3.37 -5.24
N ALA A 248 -12.32 -3.41 -6.25
CA ALA A 248 -11.39 -4.51 -6.47
C ALA A 248 -10.40 -4.70 -5.30
N ALA A 249 -9.97 -3.59 -4.67
CA ALA A 249 -9.14 -3.62 -3.46
C ALA A 249 -9.92 -4.14 -2.24
N HIS A 250 -11.16 -3.67 -2.04
CA HIS A 250 -12.05 -4.16 -0.99
C HIS A 250 -12.34 -5.67 -1.15
N ALA A 251 -12.62 -6.14 -2.36
CA ALA A 251 -12.84 -7.55 -2.65
C ALA A 251 -11.59 -8.41 -2.34
N LEU A 252 -10.39 -7.94 -2.71
CA LEU A 252 -9.13 -8.59 -2.34
C LEU A 252 -8.93 -8.63 -0.82
N HIS A 253 -9.20 -7.53 -0.12
CA HIS A 253 -9.10 -7.47 1.33
C HIS A 253 -10.07 -8.44 2.02
N ARG A 254 -11.33 -8.56 1.57
CA ARG A 254 -12.29 -9.53 2.15
C ARG A 254 -11.88 -10.98 1.90
N LEU A 255 -11.24 -11.29 0.77
CA LEU A 255 -10.66 -12.62 0.53
C LEU A 255 -9.44 -12.89 1.43
N ALA A 256 -8.59 -11.89 1.64
CA ALA A 256 -7.42 -11.97 2.52
C ALA A 256 -7.82 -12.16 4.00
N ASP A 257 -8.81 -11.42 4.48
CA ASP A 257 -9.31 -11.49 5.87
C ASP A 257 -9.88 -12.89 6.18
N ARG A 258 -10.66 -13.46 5.24
CA ARG A 258 -11.18 -14.85 5.30
C ARG A 258 -10.09 -15.93 5.31
N ARG A 259 -8.86 -15.61 4.92
CA ARG A 259 -7.70 -16.54 4.91
C ARG A 259 -6.63 -16.15 5.93
N HIS A 260 -6.92 -15.18 6.80
CA HIS A 260 -5.99 -14.62 7.80
C HIS A 260 -4.67 -14.10 7.19
N THR A 261 -4.71 -13.61 5.95
CA THR A 261 -3.55 -13.05 5.22
C THR A 261 -3.55 -11.52 5.23
N VAL A 262 -4.18 -10.92 6.24
CA VAL A 262 -4.22 -9.46 6.44
C VAL A 262 -3.06 -8.98 7.31
N PRO A 263 -2.55 -7.76 7.08
CA PRO A 263 -1.62 -7.10 7.99
C PRO A 263 -2.18 -7.02 9.42
N ARG A 264 -1.29 -6.94 10.41
CA ARG A 264 -1.63 -6.86 11.83
C ARG A 264 -1.17 -5.55 12.46
N TYR A 265 -1.87 -5.11 13.49
CA TYR A 265 -1.39 -3.98 14.29
C TYR A 265 -0.11 -4.35 15.03
N GLU A 266 0.88 -3.47 15.00
CA GLU A 266 2.23 -3.68 15.57
C GLU A 266 2.19 -3.95 17.08
N GLU A 267 1.30 -3.27 17.81
CA GLU A 267 1.22 -3.31 19.27
C GLU A 267 0.27 -4.39 19.82
N SER A 268 -0.82 -4.71 19.09
CA SER A 268 -1.88 -5.61 19.58
C SER A 268 -1.99 -6.93 18.83
N GLY A 269 -1.30 -7.11 17.71
CA GLY A 269 -1.41 -8.30 16.84
C GLY A 269 -2.77 -8.50 16.16
N ALA A 270 -3.75 -7.64 16.43
CA ALA A 270 -5.10 -7.75 15.89
C ALA A 270 -5.11 -7.52 14.36
N PRO A 271 -6.00 -8.17 13.59
CA PRO A 271 -6.11 -7.98 12.15
C PRO A 271 -6.55 -6.55 11.82
N TRP A 272 -5.81 -5.88 10.93
CA TRP A 272 -6.16 -4.53 10.48
C TRP A 272 -7.20 -4.56 9.37
N ARG A 273 -8.25 -3.75 9.51
CA ARG A 273 -9.37 -3.64 8.57
C ARG A 273 -9.63 -2.16 8.23
N PRO A 274 -9.19 -1.66 7.05
CA PRO A 274 -9.35 -0.25 6.68
C PRO A 274 -10.73 0.11 6.12
N TRP A 275 -11.53 -0.89 5.74
CA TRP A 275 -12.83 -0.70 5.10
C TRP A 275 -13.97 -0.62 6.13
N PRO A 276 -15.05 0.13 5.84
CA PRO A 276 -16.32 0.00 6.54
C PRO A 276 -16.93 -1.39 6.45
#